data_AF-W4KL94-F1
#
_entry.id   AF-W4KL94-F1
#
_cell.length_a   1.000
_cell.length_b   1.000
_cell.length_c   1.000
_cell.angle_alpha   90.00
_cell.angle_beta   90.00
_cell.angle_gamma   90.00
#
_symmetry.space_group_name_H-M   'P 1'
#
loop_
_entity.id
_entity.type
_entity.pdbx_description
1 polymer ?
#
loop_
_entity_poly.entity_id
_entity_poly.type
_entity_poly.pdbx_seq_one_letter_code
_entity_poly.pdbx_strand_id
1 'polypeptide(L)'
;MALSIAVIPDCPTIDICGELATTSAYSLSGHVSVSLQSSFSLFDRRRTARLLLQSLVITFEGQSELVTPETGYSAVRLCSLQQELVRDEPVELNNEGFEDSTQPCAWNVVFNLRLPGWLPASDVFGDRQMAPAGTRYALYAIAKYQHIQEPSQTSPWISTLCAPIMQRTRIAKAPKCNILLNRFTIPPLVPHSEQSIYPLGGYIVSTLSQKSSESGPSIPSDILSKIQILASIPEHIGTEQDCAKLTLRLRAPLLSDEETEKINLSTFTVDIDQREVYHMSLPSYYNRLPIPNEEHQPPRKALLDPHPMSGLSEVGLLVTPQVCHSSVARNFSLLAGGSTQFEISTANNGRMFSRRVLPDPNAWYTMQMKLPLVQDSDHPTSESRWAGPCHLRPSSRGPFLTVKHSLKVTMQCQFDTGDGHIDNLLEFSIPLDFVRERLPLSQQMISQSQSLTDVPSSSTPSPTMPTSSLYGALPAYSELYHSNGDRKYDESVSLPLYTASP
;
A
#
# COMPACT_ATOMS: atom_id res chain seq x y z
N MET A 1 -13.70 -33.69 -23.44
CA MET A 1 -13.39 -32.29 -23.82
C MET A 1 -13.42 -31.45 -22.56
N ALA A 2 -12.37 -30.67 -22.32
CA ALA A 2 -12.31 -29.74 -21.21
C ALA A 2 -12.08 -28.33 -21.77
N LEU A 3 -12.95 -27.40 -21.38
CA LEU A 3 -12.71 -25.97 -21.54
C LEU A 3 -11.92 -25.51 -20.31
N SER A 4 -10.73 -24.98 -20.52
CA SER A 4 -9.97 -24.30 -19.48
C SER A 4 -9.96 -22.80 -19.77
N ILE A 5 -10.02 -21.99 -18.71
CA ILE A 5 -9.90 -20.54 -18.82
C ILE A 5 -8.85 -20.03 -17.84
N ALA A 6 -8.08 -19.02 -18.25
CA ALA A 6 -7.04 -18.39 -17.44
C ALA A 6 -7.08 -16.87 -17.64
N VAL A 7 -6.95 -16.12 -16.55
CA VAL A 7 -6.85 -14.65 -16.62
C VAL A 7 -5.37 -14.27 -16.65
N ILE A 8 -4.99 -13.47 -17.64
CA ILE A 8 -3.62 -13.01 -17.86
C ILE A 8 -3.66 -11.48 -17.92
N PRO A 9 -3.42 -10.79 -16.79
CA PRO A 9 -3.31 -9.33 -16.79
C PRO A 9 -2.03 -8.90 -17.53
N ASP A 10 -2.06 -7.73 -18.15
CA ASP A 10 -0.85 -7.17 -18.80
C ASP A 10 0.21 -6.83 -17.75
N CYS A 11 -0.23 -6.43 -16.55
CA CYS A 11 0.62 -6.23 -15.38
C CYS A 11 -0.07 -6.80 -14.13
N PRO A 12 0.59 -7.67 -13.33
CA PRO A 12 0.03 -8.19 -12.08
C PRO A 12 0.11 -7.17 -10.94
N THR A 13 0.76 -6.02 -11.17
CA THR A 13 0.94 -4.94 -10.20
C THR A 13 0.30 -3.66 -10.72
N ILE A 14 -0.27 -2.86 -9.82
CA ILE A 14 -0.87 -1.55 -10.13
C ILE A 14 -0.31 -0.53 -9.18
N ASP A 15 0.34 0.47 -9.73
CA ASP A 15 0.95 1.55 -8.97
C ASP A 15 0.02 2.77 -9.00
N ILE A 16 -0.60 3.06 -7.87
CA ILE A 16 -1.48 4.21 -7.67
C ILE A 16 -0.66 5.35 -7.06
N CYS A 17 -0.64 6.51 -7.71
CA CYS A 17 0.13 7.66 -7.26
C CYS A 17 -0.77 8.72 -6.59
N GLY A 18 -0.28 9.29 -5.48
CA GLY A 18 -0.94 10.36 -4.73
C GLY A 18 -1.88 9.86 -3.65
N GLU A 19 -2.70 10.76 -3.10
CA GLU A 19 -3.63 10.48 -2.00
C GLU A 19 -4.85 9.64 -2.42
N LEU A 20 -5.71 9.29 -1.47
CA LEU A 20 -6.97 8.57 -1.71
C LEU A 20 -7.96 9.49 -2.42
N ALA A 21 -7.96 9.47 -3.77
CA ALA A 21 -8.81 10.34 -4.58
C ALA A 21 -9.95 9.56 -5.23
N THR A 22 -11.19 9.96 -4.95
CA THR A 22 -12.42 9.35 -5.52
C THR A 22 -12.67 9.73 -6.98
N THR A 23 -11.99 10.77 -7.46
CA THR A 23 -12.13 11.31 -8.82
C THR A 23 -11.09 10.75 -9.81
N SER A 24 -10.12 9.99 -9.33
CA SER A 24 -9.08 9.38 -10.16
C SER A 24 -9.44 7.93 -10.51
N ALA A 25 -8.99 7.46 -11.67
CA ALA A 25 -9.19 6.09 -12.12
C ALA A 25 -7.91 5.55 -12.78
N TYR A 26 -7.69 4.25 -12.64
CA TYR A 26 -6.54 3.51 -13.15
C TYR A 26 -7.04 2.38 -14.06
N SER A 27 -6.27 2.01 -15.07
CA SER A 27 -6.63 0.93 -16.00
C SER A 27 -5.96 -0.37 -15.56
N LEU A 28 -6.74 -1.44 -15.49
CA LEU A 28 -6.27 -2.82 -15.37
C LEU A 28 -6.71 -3.58 -16.61
N SER A 29 -5.78 -3.78 -17.53
CA SER A 29 -6.00 -4.47 -18.80
C SER A 29 -5.33 -5.84 -18.83
N GLY A 30 -5.74 -6.65 -19.81
CA GLY A 30 -5.20 -7.98 -20.04
C GLY A 30 -6.11 -8.76 -20.97
N HIS A 31 -6.01 -10.09 -20.90
CA HIS A 31 -6.92 -10.98 -21.61
C HIS A 31 -7.28 -12.20 -20.77
N VAL A 32 -8.43 -12.80 -21.10
CA VAL A 32 -8.82 -14.12 -20.64
C VAL A 32 -8.52 -15.10 -21.76
N SER A 33 -7.58 -16.02 -21.53
CA SER A 33 -7.30 -17.11 -22.45
C SER A 33 -8.31 -18.22 -22.24
N VAL A 34 -9.04 -18.56 -23.29
CA VAL A 34 -10.02 -19.65 -23.34
C VAL A 34 -9.40 -20.76 -24.16
N SER A 35 -9.13 -21.90 -23.55
CA SER A 35 -8.42 -23.02 -24.17
C SER A 35 -9.32 -24.25 -24.28
N LEU A 36 -9.31 -24.87 -25.45
CA LEU A 36 -10.06 -26.08 -25.75
C LEU A 36 -9.11 -27.26 -25.94
N GLN A 37 -9.25 -28.28 -25.09
CA GLN A 37 -8.51 -29.53 -25.22
C GLN A 37 -9.44 -30.67 -25.68
N SER A 38 -9.08 -31.30 -26.80
CA SER A 38 -9.74 -32.51 -27.27
C SER A 38 -9.46 -33.66 -26.29
N SER A 39 -10.50 -34.42 -25.93
CA SER A 39 -10.29 -35.60 -25.07
C SER A 39 -9.60 -36.68 -25.90
N PHE A 40 -8.39 -37.05 -25.50
CA PHE A 40 -7.67 -38.17 -26.08
C PHE A 40 -8.27 -39.49 -25.55
N SER A 41 -8.70 -40.36 -26.45
CA SER A 41 -9.02 -41.76 -26.16
C SER A 41 -8.12 -42.62 -27.02
N LEU A 42 -7.44 -43.60 -26.44
CA LEU A 42 -6.49 -44.49 -27.15
C LEU A 42 -7.14 -45.29 -28.30
N PHE A 43 -8.48 -45.35 -28.34
CA PHE A 43 -9.24 -46.15 -29.31
C PHE A 43 -10.18 -45.33 -30.19
N ASP A 44 -10.26 -44.01 -30.03
CA ASP A 44 -11.19 -43.16 -30.79
C ASP A 44 -10.40 -42.14 -31.63
N ARG A 45 -10.79 -41.99 -32.89
CA ARG A 45 -10.19 -40.98 -33.79
C ARG A 45 -10.42 -39.60 -33.16
N ARG A 46 -9.40 -38.74 -33.15
CA ARG A 46 -9.55 -37.37 -32.63
C ARG A 46 -10.65 -36.67 -33.41
N ARG A 47 -11.69 -36.22 -32.71
CA ARG A 47 -12.83 -35.50 -33.28
C ARG A 47 -12.67 -34.01 -33.03
N THR A 48 -13.17 -33.21 -33.97
CA THR A 48 -13.30 -31.77 -33.80
C THR A 48 -14.20 -31.49 -32.59
N ALA A 49 -13.63 -30.80 -31.60
CA ALA A 49 -14.34 -30.30 -30.45
C ALA A 49 -15.00 -28.98 -30.82
N ARG A 50 -16.32 -28.90 -30.63
CA ARG A 50 -17.12 -27.70 -30.86
C ARG A 50 -17.84 -27.32 -29.57
N LEU A 51 -17.76 -26.06 -29.19
CA LEU A 51 -18.48 -25.53 -28.04
C LEU A 51 -19.01 -24.15 -28.33
N LEU A 52 -20.12 -23.82 -27.70
CA LEU A 52 -20.78 -22.54 -27.78
C LEU A 52 -20.53 -21.78 -26.48
N LEU A 53 -19.68 -20.75 -26.51
CA LEU A 53 -19.40 -19.87 -25.38
C LEU A 53 -20.54 -18.86 -25.26
N GLN A 54 -21.36 -18.99 -24.22
CA GLN A 54 -22.58 -18.19 -24.03
C GLN A 54 -22.32 -16.88 -23.29
N SER A 55 -21.43 -16.91 -22.30
CA SER A 55 -21.05 -15.71 -21.55
C SER A 55 -19.64 -15.88 -21.02
N LEU A 56 -18.86 -14.80 -21.03
CA LEU A 56 -17.58 -14.73 -20.34
C LEU A 56 -17.56 -13.46 -19.50
N VAL A 57 -17.46 -13.61 -18.18
CA VAL A 57 -17.49 -12.50 -17.25
C VAL A 57 -16.17 -12.46 -16.49
N ILE A 58 -15.52 -11.31 -16.50
CA ILE A 58 -14.39 -11.02 -15.61
C ILE A 58 -14.85 -10.16 -14.44
N THR A 59 -14.34 -10.46 -13.26
CA THR A 59 -14.64 -9.76 -12.02
C THR A 59 -13.34 -9.40 -11.30
N PHE A 60 -13.14 -8.12 -11.03
CA PHE A 60 -12.14 -7.63 -10.10
C PHE A 60 -12.78 -7.42 -8.74
N GLU A 61 -12.26 -8.07 -7.70
CA GLU A 61 -12.69 -7.86 -6.33
C GLU A 61 -11.52 -7.40 -5.47
N GLY A 62 -11.75 -6.31 -4.75
CA GLY A 62 -10.90 -5.84 -3.68
C GLY A 62 -11.57 -6.10 -2.35
N GLN A 63 -10.83 -6.66 -1.40
CA GLN A 63 -11.32 -6.97 -0.07
C GLN A 63 -10.27 -6.65 0.98
N SER A 64 -10.72 -6.33 2.18
CA SER A 64 -9.88 -6.29 3.37
C SER A 64 -10.46 -7.21 4.42
N GLU A 65 -9.58 -7.97 5.06
CA GLU A 65 -9.94 -8.90 6.13
C GLU A 65 -8.99 -8.69 7.31
N LEU A 66 -9.52 -8.85 8.52
CA LEU A 66 -8.78 -8.75 9.76
C LEU A 66 -9.06 -9.99 10.60
N VAL A 67 -8.00 -10.63 11.07
CA VAL A 67 -8.07 -11.67 12.09
C VAL A 67 -7.18 -11.21 13.24
N THR A 68 -7.72 -11.07 14.44
CA THR A 68 -6.89 -10.89 15.64
C THR A 68 -7.42 -11.77 16.78
N PRO A 69 -6.58 -12.17 17.74
CA PRO A 69 -7.03 -12.91 18.92
C PRO A 69 -8.09 -12.14 19.73
N GLU A 70 -7.97 -10.82 19.81
CA GLU A 70 -8.82 -9.98 20.67
C GLU A 70 -10.13 -9.57 19.97
N THR A 71 -10.09 -9.34 18.66
CA THR A 71 -11.24 -8.87 17.87
C THR A 71 -11.93 -9.96 17.07
N GLY A 72 -11.34 -11.15 16.95
CA GLY A 72 -11.84 -12.20 16.07
C GLY A 72 -11.69 -11.85 14.58
N TYR A 73 -12.63 -12.33 13.77
CA TYR A 73 -12.64 -12.13 12.31
C TYR A 73 -13.54 -10.97 11.89
N SER A 74 -13.08 -10.15 10.94
CA SER A 74 -13.87 -9.10 10.30
C SER A 74 -13.48 -8.98 8.83
N ALA A 75 -14.45 -8.68 7.97
CA ALA A 75 -14.25 -8.62 6.53
C ALA A 75 -15.05 -7.48 5.92
N VAL A 76 -14.47 -6.83 4.91
CA VAL A 76 -15.15 -5.81 4.10
C VAL A 76 -14.77 -5.98 2.64
N ARG A 77 -15.77 -5.93 1.77
CA ARG A 77 -15.58 -5.80 0.33
C ARG A 77 -15.32 -4.33 0.02
N LEU A 78 -14.13 -4.03 -0.50
CA LEU A 78 -13.75 -2.67 -0.89
C LEU A 78 -14.39 -2.29 -2.22
N CYS A 79 -14.31 -3.16 -3.21
CA CYS A 79 -14.94 -2.95 -4.51
C CYS A 79 -15.22 -4.29 -5.20
N SER A 80 -16.20 -4.30 -6.10
CA SER A 80 -16.46 -5.40 -7.02
C SER A 80 -16.83 -4.81 -8.38
N LEU A 81 -15.94 -4.97 -9.35
CA LEU A 81 -16.11 -4.47 -10.71
C LEU A 81 -16.28 -5.66 -11.63
N GLN A 82 -17.32 -5.64 -12.45
CA GLN A 82 -17.67 -6.74 -13.34
C GLN A 82 -17.76 -6.24 -14.78
N GLN A 83 -17.11 -6.95 -15.70
CA GLN A 83 -17.21 -6.71 -17.13
C GLN A 83 -17.58 -8.02 -17.83
N GLU A 84 -18.70 -8.02 -18.53
CA GLU A 84 -19.03 -9.08 -19.47
C GLU A 84 -18.26 -8.85 -20.79
N LEU A 85 -17.48 -9.84 -21.19
CA LEU A 85 -16.58 -9.82 -22.35
C LEU A 85 -17.23 -10.44 -23.60
N VAL A 86 -18.27 -11.25 -23.41
CA VAL A 86 -19.10 -11.83 -24.49
C VAL A 86 -20.55 -11.48 -24.17
N ARG A 87 -21.12 -10.47 -24.85
CA ARG A 87 -22.41 -9.83 -24.49
C ARG A 87 -23.56 -10.15 -25.43
N ASP A 88 -23.30 -10.31 -26.72
CA ASP A 88 -24.35 -10.27 -27.73
C ASP A 88 -24.76 -11.68 -28.16
N GLU A 89 -23.91 -12.34 -28.94
CA GLU A 89 -24.19 -13.66 -29.50
C GLU A 89 -23.23 -14.72 -28.95
N PRO A 90 -23.71 -15.93 -28.66
CA PRO A 90 -22.84 -17.01 -28.26
C PRO A 90 -21.79 -17.30 -29.32
N VAL A 91 -20.52 -17.37 -28.91
CA VAL A 91 -19.39 -17.55 -29.82
C VAL A 91 -19.09 -19.03 -29.96
N GLU A 92 -19.11 -19.56 -31.18
CA GLU A 92 -18.66 -20.92 -31.44
C GLU A 92 -17.13 -20.99 -31.40
N LEU A 93 -16.58 -21.81 -30.50
CA LEU A 93 -15.16 -22.17 -30.48
C LEU A 93 -15.01 -23.60 -31.00
N ASN A 94 -14.16 -23.77 -32.01
CA ASN A 94 -13.86 -25.07 -32.60
C ASN A 94 -12.35 -25.23 -32.85
N ASN A 95 -11.87 -26.47 -32.86
CA ASN A 95 -10.46 -26.79 -33.17
C ASN A 95 -10.32 -27.46 -34.55
N GLU A 96 -11.18 -27.10 -35.49
CA GLU A 96 -11.16 -27.67 -36.85
C GLU A 96 -9.82 -27.40 -37.52
N GLY A 97 -9.21 -28.44 -38.10
CA GLY A 97 -7.89 -28.39 -38.72
C GLY A 97 -6.71 -28.44 -37.74
N PHE A 98 -6.98 -28.49 -36.43
CA PHE A 98 -5.98 -28.62 -35.37
C PHE A 98 -6.27 -29.80 -34.44
N GLU A 99 -7.02 -30.81 -34.91
CA GLU A 99 -7.41 -31.98 -34.11
C GLU A 99 -6.19 -32.80 -33.65
N ASP A 100 -5.17 -32.89 -34.50
CA ASP A 100 -3.94 -33.65 -34.25
C ASP A 100 -2.88 -32.86 -33.47
N SER A 101 -3.12 -31.57 -33.21
CA SER A 101 -2.23 -30.75 -32.38
C SER A 101 -2.13 -31.30 -30.96
N THR A 102 -0.92 -31.31 -30.40
CA THR A 102 -0.70 -31.59 -28.97
C THR A 102 -0.97 -30.36 -28.09
N GLN A 103 -1.02 -29.18 -28.70
CA GLN A 103 -1.30 -27.92 -28.01
C GLN A 103 -2.81 -27.62 -28.03
N PRO A 104 -3.38 -27.11 -26.93
CA PRO A 104 -4.78 -26.71 -26.91
C PRO A 104 -5.00 -25.51 -27.84
N CYS A 105 -6.16 -25.47 -28.53
CA CYS A 105 -6.56 -24.27 -29.26
C CYS A 105 -6.98 -23.20 -28.26
N ALA A 106 -6.41 -22.01 -28.36
CA ALA A 106 -6.61 -20.92 -27.42
C ALA A 106 -7.14 -19.66 -28.11
N TRP A 107 -8.11 -19.01 -27.48
CA TRP A 107 -8.65 -17.70 -27.87
C TRP A 107 -8.41 -16.71 -26.74
N ASN A 108 -7.93 -15.52 -27.07
CA ASN A 108 -7.64 -14.49 -26.08
C ASN A 108 -8.69 -13.38 -26.17
N VAL A 109 -9.49 -13.24 -25.13
CA VAL A 109 -10.53 -12.20 -25.04
C VAL A 109 -10.03 -11.06 -24.17
N VAL A 110 -9.78 -9.90 -24.76
CA VAL A 110 -9.19 -8.74 -24.07
C VAL A 110 -10.19 -8.08 -23.11
N PHE A 111 -9.67 -7.49 -22.03
CA PHE A 111 -10.46 -6.70 -21.07
C PHE A 111 -9.73 -5.42 -20.67
N ASN A 112 -10.47 -4.43 -20.18
CA ASN A 112 -9.93 -3.22 -19.59
C ASN A 112 -10.88 -2.71 -18.50
N LEU A 113 -10.50 -2.95 -17.24
CA LEU A 113 -11.25 -2.53 -16.06
C LEU A 113 -10.77 -1.16 -15.57
N ARG A 114 -11.73 -0.26 -15.29
CA ARG A 114 -11.45 1.05 -14.69
C ARG A 114 -11.50 0.94 -13.17
N LEU A 115 -10.34 0.89 -12.54
CA LEU A 115 -10.21 0.82 -11.10
C LEU A 115 -10.31 2.21 -10.46
N PRO A 116 -11.02 2.35 -9.33
CA PRO A 116 -11.04 3.60 -8.60
C PRO A 116 -9.67 3.91 -7.98
N GLY A 117 -9.24 5.17 -8.06
CA GLY A 117 -7.94 5.59 -7.51
C GLY A 117 -7.90 5.71 -5.99
N TRP A 118 -9.03 5.62 -5.29
CA TRP A 118 -9.08 5.63 -3.83
C TRP A 118 -8.76 4.28 -3.18
N LEU A 119 -8.55 3.21 -3.96
CA LEU A 119 -8.27 1.90 -3.40
C LEU A 119 -6.99 1.93 -2.53
N PRO A 120 -7.02 1.37 -1.30
CA PRO A 120 -5.85 1.27 -0.45
C PRO A 120 -4.78 0.34 -1.04
N ALA A 121 -3.53 0.48 -0.59
CA ALA A 121 -2.47 -0.44 -0.98
C ALA A 121 -2.78 -1.86 -0.50
N SER A 122 -2.34 -2.85 -1.27
CA SER A 122 -2.29 -4.24 -0.82
C SER A 122 -1.35 -4.34 0.37
N ASP A 123 -1.83 -4.95 1.44
CA ASP A 123 -1.09 -5.06 2.68
C ASP A 123 -1.52 -6.30 3.45
N VAL A 124 -0.57 -6.94 4.13
CA VAL A 124 -0.81 -8.13 4.94
C VAL A 124 -0.70 -7.75 6.42
N PHE A 125 -1.77 -7.95 7.17
CA PHE A 125 -1.85 -7.58 8.59
C PHE A 125 -2.87 -8.46 9.31
N GLY A 126 -2.80 -8.49 10.65
CA GLY A 126 -3.55 -9.47 11.44
C GLY A 126 -2.79 -10.79 11.63
N ASP A 127 -3.47 -11.76 12.23
CA ASP A 127 -2.99 -13.12 12.42
C ASP A 127 -2.76 -13.83 11.09
N ARG A 128 -1.54 -14.34 10.91
CA ARG A 128 -1.06 -15.00 9.69
C ARG A 128 -0.96 -16.53 9.83
N GLN A 129 -1.35 -17.10 10.97
CA GLN A 129 -1.12 -18.53 11.25
C GLN A 129 -1.84 -19.46 10.26
N MET A 130 -3.07 -19.12 9.84
CA MET A 130 -3.86 -19.98 8.93
C MET A 130 -3.74 -19.56 7.47
N ALA A 131 -3.88 -18.27 7.19
CA ALA A 131 -3.78 -17.70 5.85
C ALA A 131 -3.46 -16.20 5.98
N PRO A 132 -2.96 -15.55 4.91
CA PRO A 132 -2.72 -14.12 4.94
C PRO A 132 -4.05 -13.35 4.99
N ALA A 133 -4.29 -12.65 6.10
CA ALA A 133 -5.29 -11.59 6.19
C ALA A 133 -4.70 -10.23 5.73
N GLY A 134 -5.57 -9.23 5.59
CA GLY A 134 -5.20 -7.89 5.16
C GLY A 134 -5.98 -7.42 3.93
N THR A 135 -5.45 -6.41 3.24
CA THR A 135 -6.03 -5.84 2.02
C THR A 135 -5.48 -6.55 0.79
N ARG A 136 -6.37 -7.12 -0.04
CA ARG A 136 -6.00 -7.91 -1.23
C ARG A 136 -6.95 -7.69 -2.40
N TYR A 137 -6.41 -7.86 -3.61
CA TYR A 137 -7.14 -7.73 -4.87
C TYR A 137 -6.91 -8.95 -5.75
N ALA A 138 -7.94 -9.34 -6.50
CA ALA A 138 -7.81 -10.42 -7.47
C ALA A 138 -8.81 -10.28 -8.62
N LEU A 139 -8.41 -10.86 -9.75
CA LEU A 139 -9.27 -11.11 -10.90
C LEU A 139 -9.80 -12.54 -10.87
N TYR A 140 -11.06 -12.68 -11.24
CA TYR A 140 -11.77 -13.93 -11.41
C TYR A 140 -12.43 -13.90 -12.78
N ALA A 141 -12.51 -15.05 -13.45
CA ALA A 141 -13.29 -15.18 -14.67
C ALA A 141 -14.19 -16.40 -14.61
N ILE A 142 -15.40 -16.25 -15.15
CA ILE A 142 -16.41 -17.31 -15.23
C ILE A 142 -16.92 -17.37 -16.67
N ALA A 143 -16.77 -18.53 -17.29
CA ALA A 143 -17.31 -18.82 -18.62
C ALA A 143 -18.52 -19.76 -18.50
N LYS A 144 -19.63 -19.42 -19.15
CA LYS A 144 -20.77 -20.33 -19.37
C LYS A 144 -20.70 -20.82 -20.81
N TYR A 145 -20.77 -22.13 -21.01
CA TYR A 145 -20.63 -22.73 -22.33
C TYR A 145 -21.53 -23.96 -22.50
N GLN A 146 -21.81 -24.32 -23.74
CA GLN A 146 -22.52 -25.54 -24.11
C GLN A 146 -21.69 -26.35 -25.11
N HIS A 147 -21.74 -27.68 -25.03
CA HIS A 147 -21.11 -28.51 -26.07
C HIS A 147 -22.03 -28.63 -27.27
N ILE A 148 -21.50 -28.36 -28.45
CA ILE A 148 -22.20 -28.63 -29.70
C ILE A 148 -21.90 -30.08 -30.06
N GLN A 149 -22.87 -30.98 -29.86
CA GLN A 149 -22.75 -32.32 -30.37
C GLN A 149 -22.95 -32.28 -31.88
N GLU A 150 -21.92 -32.66 -32.63
CA GLU A 150 -22.09 -32.95 -34.04
C GLU A 150 -23.04 -34.16 -34.15
N PRO A 151 -24.14 -34.07 -34.93
CA PRO A 151 -25.05 -35.19 -35.09
C PRO A 151 -24.27 -36.34 -35.72
N SER A 152 -23.86 -37.31 -34.91
CA SER A 152 -23.19 -38.50 -35.41
C SER A 152 -24.14 -39.17 -36.40
N GLN A 153 -23.71 -39.32 -37.65
CA GLN A 153 -24.49 -39.94 -38.72
C GLN A 153 -24.89 -41.41 -38.45
N THR A 154 -24.53 -41.98 -37.29
CA THR A 154 -24.72 -43.39 -36.94
C THR A 154 -25.37 -43.63 -35.56
N SER A 155 -25.87 -42.61 -34.85
CA SER A 155 -26.54 -42.85 -33.57
C SER A 155 -27.99 -43.34 -33.76
N PRO A 156 -28.39 -44.46 -33.11
CA PRO A 156 -29.74 -45.00 -33.23
C PRO A 156 -30.78 -44.00 -32.69
N TRP A 157 -31.82 -43.80 -33.48
CA TRP A 157 -33.06 -43.01 -33.32
C TRP A 157 -33.72 -42.96 -31.92
N ILE A 158 -33.34 -43.84 -30.99
CA ILE A 158 -33.86 -43.88 -29.62
C ILE A 158 -33.28 -42.74 -28.75
N SER A 159 -32.15 -42.15 -29.15
CA SER A 159 -31.51 -41.04 -28.43
C SER A 159 -32.20 -39.67 -28.63
N THR A 160 -33.12 -39.56 -29.59
CA THR A 160 -33.83 -38.32 -29.95
C THR A 160 -34.91 -37.90 -28.95
N LEU A 161 -35.43 -38.83 -28.13
CA LEU A 161 -36.50 -38.56 -27.16
C LEU A 161 -35.98 -37.98 -25.81
N CYS A 162 -34.67 -37.98 -25.57
CA CYS A 162 -34.05 -37.39 -24.37
C CYS A 162 -33.15 -36.18 -24.66
N ALA A 163 -33.10 -35.73 -25.92
CA ALA A 163 -32.24 -34.62 -26.38
C ALA A 163 -32.45 -33.26 -25.68
N PRO A 164 -33.67 -32.81 -25.29
CA PRO A 164 -33.82 -31.49 -24.69
C PRO A 164 -33.32 -31.40 -23.23
N ILE A 165 -33.02 -32.53 -22.59
CA ILE A 165 -32.56 -32.57 -21.19
C ILE A 165 -31.01 -32.50 -21.10
N MET A 166 -30.29 -32.66 -22.22
CA MET A 166 -28.83 -32.81 -22.23
C MET A 166 -28.02 -31.56 -22.65
N GLN A 167 -28.66 -30.47 -23.09
CA GLN A 167 -27.98 -29.19 -23.36
C GLN A 167 -27.71 -28.39 -22.07
N ARG A 168 -27.11 -29.05 -21.07
CA ARG A 168 -26.81 -28.42 -19.80
C ARG A 168 -25.67 -27.42 -19.99
N THR A 169 -25.96 -26.13 -19.83
CA THR A 169 -24.93 -25.08 -19.71
C THR A 169 -23.94 -25.48 -18.63
N ARG A 170 -22.67 -25.55 -19.00
CA ARG A 170 -21.54 -25.81 -18.13
C ARG A 170 -20.89 -24.51 -17.73
N ILE A 171 -20.21 -24.53 -16.59
CA ILE A 171 -19.50 -23.39 -16.05
C ILE A 171 -18.03 -23.77 -15.93
N ALA A 172 -17.15 -22.98 -16.52
CA ALA A 172 -15.72 -23.01 -16.25
C ALA A 172 -15.34 -21.78 -15.42
N LYS A 173 -14.47 -21.96 -14.42
CA LYS A 173 -13.94 -20.88 -13.59
C LYS A 173 -12.43 -20.81 -13.80
N ALA A 174 -11.90 -19.60 -13.97
CA ALA A 174 -10.48 -19.40 -14.03
C ALA A 174 -9.87 -19.53 -12.63
N PRO A 175 -8.61 -19.99 -12.53
CA PRO A 175 -7.84 -19.82 -11.31
C PRO A 175 -7.80 -18.34 -10.90
N LYS A 176 -7.79 -18.10 -9.58
CA LYS A 176 -7.63 -16.76 -9.01
C LYS A 176 -6.33 -16.13 -9.52
N CYS A 177 -6.41 -14.92 -10.05
CA CYS A 177 -5.24 -14.13 -10.42
C CYS A 177 -5.09 -12.96 -9.45
N ASN A 178 -4.11 -13.04 -8.54
CA ASN A 178 -3.84 -11.96 -7.58
C ASN A 178 -3.34 -10.71 -8.31
N ILE A 179 -3.78 -9.54 -7.84
CA ILE A 179 -3.30 -8.24 -8.29
C ILE A 179 -2.71 -7.51 -7.08
N LEU A 180 -1.47 -7.06 -7.20
CA LEU A 180 -0.80 -6.27 -6.16
C LEU A 180 -1.01 -4.79 -6.44
N LEU A 181 -1.64 -4.09 -5.52
CA LEU A 181 -1.84 -2.65 -5.60
C LEU A 181 -0.83 -1.94 -4.70
N ASN A 182 0.04 -1.12 -5.27
CA ASN A 182 0.97 -0.27 -4.53
C ASN A 182 0.47 1.16 -4.52
N ARG A 183 0.73 1.89 -3.43
CA ARG A 183 0.50 3.34 -3.38
C ARG A 183 1.81 4.07 -3.20
N PHE A 184 2.05 5.05 -4.07
CA PHE A 184 3.25 5.86 -4.07
C PHE A 184 2.92 7.34 -3.88
N THR A 185 3.81 8.03 -3.19
CA THR A 185 3.83 9.49 -3.16
C THR A 185 4.73 9.99 -4.28
N ILE A 186 4.26 10.98 -5.03
CA ILE A 186 5.04 11.61 -6.10
C ILE A 186 5.95 12.65 -5.44
N PRO A 187 7.28 12.55 -5.57
CA PRO A 187 8.18 13.58 -5.07
C PRO A 187 8.00 14.90 -5.85
N PRO A 188 8.33 16.06 -5.25
CA PRO A 188 8.36 17.31 -6.00
C PRO A 188 9.36 17.23 -7.16
N LEU A 189 9.06 17.91 -8.27
CA LEU A 189 9.87 17.90 -9.50
C LEU A 189 11.33 18.34 -9.28
N VAL A 190 11.52 19.29 -8.36
CA VAL A 190 12.82 19.80 -7.96
C VAL A 190 13.06 19.36 -6.51
N PRO A 191 14.14 18.62 -6.23
CA PRO A 191 14.47 18.27 -4.86
C PRO A 191 14.68 19.54 -4.05
N HIS A 192 14.12 19.60 -2.84
CA HIS A 192 14.19 20.80 -2.02
C HIS A 192 15.62 21.14 -1.57
N SER A 193 16.44 20.12 -1.37
CA SER A 193 17.86 20.26 -1.04
C SER A 193 18.64 19.02 -1.44
N GLU A 194 19.98 19.10 -1.43
CA GLU A 194 20.86 17.91 -1.56
C GLU A 194 20.56 16.84 -0.49
N GLN A 195 19.90 17.24 0.59
CA GLN A 195 19.68 16.40 1.76
C GLN A 195 18.28 15.82 1.84
N SER A 196 17.29 16.35 1.13
CA SER A 196 15.91 15.88 1.20
C SER A 196 15.20 16.11 -0.12
N ILE A 197 14.54 15.05 -0.61
CA ILE A 197 13.68 15.11 -1.78
C ILE A 197 12.45 15.96 -1.47
N TYR A 198 11.86 15.77 -0.29
CA TYR A 198 10.68 16.50 0.16
C TYR A 198 11.03 17.81 0.91
N PRO A 199 10.13 18.81 0.91
CA PRO A 199 10.28 20.01 1.72
C PRO A 199 10.41 19.69 3.21
N LEU A 200 11.06 20.58 3.97
CA LEU A 200 11.16 20.45 5.42
C LEU A 200 9.95 21.13 6.09
N GLY A 201 9.17 20.36 6.84
CA GLY A 201 8.10 20.87 7.71
C GLY A 201 8.69 21.41 9.01
N GLY A 202 8.33 22.65 9.38
CA GLY A 202 8.75 23.30 10.63
C GLY A 202 7.69 23.21 11.72
N TYR A 203 8.05 22.65 12.88
CA TYR A 203 7.19 22.50 14.04
C TYR A 203 7.71 23.38 15.18
N ILE A 204 6.94 24.43 15.53
CA ILE A 204 7.22 25.24 16.72
C ILE A 204 6.58 24.53 17.91
N VAL A 205 7.42 24.14 18.86
CA VAL A 205 6.98 23.39 20.04
C VAL A 205 6.95 24.33 21.23
N SER A 206 5.75 24.46 21.82
CA SER A 206 5.59 25.05 23.14
C SER A 206 5.86 23.97 24.19
N THR A 207 6.89 24.16 25.01
CA THR A 207 7.24 23.22 26.07
C THR A 207 6.12 23.17 27.12
N LEU A 208 5.41 22.04 27.20
CA LEU A 208 4.57 21.76 28.35
C LEU A 208 5.42 21.00 29.36
N SER A 209 5.61 21.57 30.56
CA SER A 209 6.29 20.85 31.64
C SER A 209 5.43 19.67 32.04
N GLN A 210 5.92 18.45 31.80
CA GLN A 210 5.29 17.27 32.36
C GLN A 210 5.50 17.33 33.86
N LYS A 211 4.43 17.54 34.63
CA LYS A 211 4.49 17.39 36.08
C LYS A 211 4.73 15.90 36.33
N SER A 212 5.96 15.53 36.66
CA SER A 212 6.22 14.23 37.27
C SER A 212 5.25 14.09 38.44
N SER A 213 4.54 12.97 38.53
CA SER A 213 3.57 12.71 39.59
C SER A 213 4.20 12.69 41.00
N GLU A 214 5.51 12.75 41.08
CA GLU A 214 6.27 12.90 42.32
C GLU A 214 6.42 14.38 42.67
N SER A 215 6.09 14.73 43.92
CA SER A 215 6.03 16.08 44.47
C SER A 215 7.41 16.74 44.68
N GLY A 216 8.34 16.51 43.76
CA GLY A 216 9.68 17.08 43.78
C GLY A 216 9.72 18.55 43.38
N PRO A 217 10.82 19.26 43.70
CA PRO A 217 11.08 20.57 43.13
C PRO A 217 11.12 20.46 41.60
N SER A 218 10.47 21.38 40.90
CA SER A 218 10.43 21.43 39.42
C SER A 218 10.88 22.79 38.92
N ILE A 219 11.49 22.83 37.74
CA ILE A 219 11.87 24.10 37.11
C ILE A 219 10.59 24.95 36.95
N PRO A 220 10.61 26.22 37.39
CA PRO A 220 9.47 27.13 37.24
C PRO A 220 8.97 27.18 35.78
N SER A 221 7.65 27.06 35.59
CA SER A 221 7.05 26.96 34.25
C SER A 221 7.22 28.24 33.43
N ASP A 222 7.36 29.38 34.08
CA ASP A 222 7.69 30.66 33.46
C ASP A 222 9.10 30.65 32.84
N ILE A 223 10.06 29.92 33.41
CA ILE A 223 11.39 29.73 32.82
C ILE A 223 11.31 28.80 31.61
N LEU A 224 10.66 27.63 31.75
CA LEU A 224 10.57 26.66 30.65
C LEU A 224 9.82 27.23 29.44
N SER A 225 8.72 27.96 29.66
CA SER A 225 7.94 28.56 28.57
C SER A 225 8.67 29.63 27.75
N LYS A 226 9.80 30.16 28.26
CA LYS A 226 10.66 31.10 27.53
C LYS A 226 11.60 30.38 26.55
N ILE A 227 11.74 29.07 26.64
CA ILE A 227 12.53 28.24 25.71
C ILE A 227 11.68 27.97 24.47
N GLN A 228 12.21 28.36 23.32
CA GLN A 228 11.59 28.12 22.01
C GLN A 228 12.33 27.01 21.30
N ILE A 229 11.58 25.99 20.88
CA ILE A 229 12.10 24.86 20.12
C ILE A 229 11.43 24.86 18.75
N LEU A 230 12.22 24.85 17.70
CA LEU A 230 11.81 24.67 16.31
C LEU A 230 12.43 23.37 15.81
N ALA A 231 11.59 22.37 15.58
CA ALA A 231 12.00 21.14 14.93
C ALA A 231 11.70 21.19 13.43
N SER A 232 12.59 20.66 12.61
CA SER A 232 12.40 20.58 11.16
C SER A 232 12.73 19.17 10.67
N ILE A 233 11.79 18.58 9.95
CA ILE A 233 11.86 17.21 9.43
C ILE A 233 11.23 17.18 8.03
N PRO A 234 11.64 16.29 7.10
CA PRO A 234 10.98 16.17 5.81
C PRO A 234 9.47 15.91 5.97
N GLU A 235 8.66 16.54 5.12
CA GLU A 235 7.20 16.33 5.09
C GLU A 235 6.86 14.85 4.88
N HIS A 236 7.64 14.16 4.05
CA HIS A 236 7.53 12.73 3.83
C HIS A 236 8.91 12.06 3.96
N ILE A 237 8.92 10.84 4.49
CA ILE A 237 10.10 9.99 4.65
C ILE A 237 9.87 8.69 3.89
N GLY A 238 10.73 8.36 2.93
CA GLY A 238 10.62 7.11 2.18
C GLY A 238 10.78 5.88 3.08
N THR A 239 9.94 4.86 2.91
CA THR A 239 10.08 3.59 3.63
C THR A 239 11.36 2.83 3.29
N GLU A 240 11.93 3.10 2.11
CA GLU A 240 13.19 2.51 1.66
C GLU A 240 14.42 3.28 2.16
N GLN A 241 14.24 4.39 2.86
CA GLN A 241 15.34 5.17 3.43
C GLN A 241 15.91 4.47 4.67
N ASP A 242 17.23 4.54 4.85
CA ASP A 242 17.95 3.96 5.98
C ASP A 242 18.03 4.92 7.18
N CYS A 243 17.76 6.22 6.95
CA CYS A 243 17.78 7.22 7.99
C CYS A 243 16.79 8.36 7.73
N ALA A 244 16.20 8.89 8.81
CA ALA A 244 15.44 10.12 8.80
C ALA A 244 16.32 11.30 9.26
N LYS A 245 16.13 12.49 8.68
CA LYS A 245 16.88 13.69 9.08
C LYS A 245 16.03 14.56 10.00
N LEU A 246 16.62 14.99 11.10
CA LEU A 246 16.00 15.91 12.05
C LEU A 246 16.93 17.11 12.28
N THR A 247 16.36 18.30 12.20
CA THR A 247 17.03 19.54 12.64
C THR A 247 16.27 20.10 13.83
N LEU A 248 16.95 20.27 14.96
CA LEU A 248 16.41 20.93 16.15
C LEU A 248 17.09 22.30 16.31
N ARG A 249 16.27 23.34 16.43
CA ARG A 249 16.72 24.70 16.68
C ARG A 249 16.17 25.17 18.00
N LEU A 250 17.05 25.61 18.90
CA LEU A 250 16.67 26.12 20.21
C LEU A 250 17.09 27.57 20.36
N ARG A 251 16.29 28.34 21.08
CA ARG A 251 16.68 29.65 21.61
C ARG A 251 15.83 29.99 22.83
N ALA A 252 16.26 30.97 23.62
CA ALA A 252 15.51 31.42 24.78
C ALA A 252 15.62 32.94 24.95
N PRO A 253 15.05 33.72 24.01
CA PRO A 253 15.27 35.17 23.94
C PRO A 253 14.67 35.92 25.14
N LEU A 254 13.69 35.30 25.82
CA LEU A 254 12.98 35.89 26.96
C LEU A 254 13.59 35.52 28.33
N LEU A 255 14.63 34.67 28.37
CA LEU A 255 15.36 34.39 29.62
C LEU A 255 16.29 35.55 29.97
N SER A 256 16.35 35.90 31.25
CA SER A 256 17.33 36.85 31.78
C SER A 256 18.75 36.26 31.75
N ASP A 257 19.78 37.10 31.83
CA ASP A 257 21.17 36.61 31.84
C ASP A 257 21.42 35.63 32.99
N GLU A 258 20.90 35.93 34.18
CA GLU A 258 20.97 35.05 35.35
C GLU A 258 20.28 33.70 35.12
N GLU A 259 19.10 33.70 34.48
CA GLU A 259 18.37 32.48 34.15
C GLU A 259 19.14 31.65 33.09
N THR A 260 19.73 32.31 32.09
CA THR A 260 20.51 31.63 31.05
C THR A 260 21.78 30.97 31.55
N GLU A 261 22.38 31.48 32.64
CA GLU A 261 23.55 30.86 33.26
C GLU A 261 23.19 29.66 34.15
N LYS A 262 21.97 29.63 34.69
CA LYS A 262 21.46 28.57 35.57
C LYS A 262 20.92 27.36 34.82
N ILE A 263 20.44 27.57 33.59
CA ILE A 263 19.87 26.49 32.78
C ILE A 263 20.95 25.73 32.01
N ASN A 264 20.91 24.41 32.11
CA ASN A 264 21.82 23.50 31.45
C ASN A 264 21.03 22.44 30.67
N LEU A 265 21.37 22.24 29.41
CA LEU A 265 20.79 21.18 28.59
C LEU A 265 21.90 20.15 28.34
N SER A 266 21.81 19.01 29.02
CA SER A 266 22.87 17.99 29.04
C SER A 266 22.68 16.95 27.95
N THR A 267 21.47 16.42 27.84
CA THR A 267 21.15 15.31 26.94
C THR A 267 19.80 15.52 26.27
N PHE A 268 19.64 14.93 25.09
CA PHE A 268 18.32 14.70 24.53
C PHE A 268 18.23 13.29 23.95
N THR A 269 17.05 12.72 24.03
CA THR A 269 16.71 11.40 23.54
C THR A 269 15.69 11.56 22.43
N VAL A 270 15.90 10.82 21.35
CA VAL A 270 15.00 10.78 20.21
C VAL A 270 14.52 9.36 20.01
N ASP A 271 13.22 9.23 19.73
CA ASP A 271 12.58 7.98 19.36
C ASP A 271 11.61 8.21 18.19
N ILE A 272 11.49 7.23 17.31
CA ILE A 272 10.51 7.21 16.23
C ILE A 272 9.58 6.03 16.48
N ASP A 273 8.35 6.31 16.88
CA ASP A 273 7.35 5.27 17.12
C ASP A 273 6.49 5.02 15.88
N GLN A 274 6.29 3.76 15.54
CA GLN A 274 5.20 3.28 14.69
C GLN A 274 4.07 2.75 15.57
N ARG A 275 2.88 3.34 15.42
CA ARG A 275 1.63 2.90 16.04
C ARG A 275 0.72 2.31 14.99
N GLU A 276 0.49 1.01 15.11
CA GLU A 276 -0.48 0.28 14.30
C GLU A 276 -1.76 0.07 15.10
N VAL A 277 -2.89 0.49 14.55
CA VAL A 277 -4.21 0.33 15.18
C VAL A 277 -5.10 -0.50 14.26
N TYR A 278 -5.58 -1.61 14.81
CA TYR A 278 -6.43 -2.61 14.18
C TYR A 278 -7.86 -2.38 14.64
N HIS A 279 -8.76 -2.04 13.72
CA HIS A 279 -10.13 -1.65 14.06
C HIS A 279 -11.14 -2.70 13.56
N MET A 280 -12.24 -2.93 14.29
CA MET A 280 -13.36 -3.76 13.83
C MET A 280 -14.45 -2.97 13.10
N SER A 281 -14.71 -1.74 13.54
CA SER A 281 -15.81 -0.91 13.03
C SER A 281 -15.27 0.39 12.42
N LEU A 282 -15.92 0.83 11.34
CA LEU A 282 -15.37 1.83 10.44
C LEU A 282 -16.32 2.98 10.06
N PRO A 283 -17.04 3.63 11.00
CA PRO A 283 -18.00 4.68 10.63
C PRO A 283 -17.38 5.78 9.74
N SER A 284 -16.13 6.15 10.02
CA SER A 284 -15.44 7.23 9.29
C SER A 284 -14.96 6.82 7.89
N TYR A 285 -14.65 5.55 7.66
CA TYR A 285 -14.17 5.06 6.35
C TYR A 285 -15.35 4.88 5.38
N TYR A 286 -16.47 4.30 5.85
CA TYR A 286 -17.71 4.17 5.07
C TYR A 286 -18.27 5.51 4.61
N ASN A 287 -18.13 6.56 5.42
CA ASN A 287 -18.65 7.89 5.08
C ASN A 287 -17.80 8.66 4.07
N ARG A 288 -16.56 8.23 3.80
CA ARG A 288 -15.60 8.97 2.96
C ARG A 288 -15.40 8.34 1.58
N LEU A 289 -15.61 7.04 1.45
CA LEU A 289 -15.24 6.27 0.26
C LEU A 289 -16.45 5.49 -0.28
N PRO A 290 -16.58 5.36 -1.61
CA PRO A 290 -17.72 4.70 -2.24
C PRO A 290 -17.60 3.18 -2.17
N ILE A 291 -17.78 2.65 -0.96
CA ILE A 291 -17.75 1.23 -0.65
C ILE A 291 -19.11 0.60 -1.03
N PRO A 292 -19.18 -0.66 -1.49
CA PRO A 292 -20.44 -1.36 -1.72
C PRO A 292 -21.36 -1.26 -0.50
N ASN A 293 -22.67 -1.07 -0.77
CA ASN A 293 -23.69 -0.99 0.27
C ASN A 293 -23.74 -2.28 1.11
N GLU A 294 -24.40 -2.21 2.27
CA GLU A 294 -24.45 -3.31 3.25
C GLU A 294 -24.99 -4.64 2.66
N GLU A 295 -25.90 -4.60 1.69
CA GLU A 295 -26.41 -5.78 0.98
C GLU A 295 -25.32 -6.52 0.19
N HIS A 296 -24.35 -5.77 -0.32
CA HIS A 296 -23.19 -6.29 -1.02
C HIS A 296 -21.97 -6.43 -0.09
N GLN A 297 -22.15 -6.42 1.24
CA GLN A 297 -21.08 -6.68 2.19
C GLN A 297 -21.22 -8.06 2.83
N PRO A 298 -20.12 -8.70 3.27
CA PRO A 298 -20.20 -9.81 4.20
C PRO A 298 -20.90 -9.38 5.51
N PRO A 299 -21.69 -10.24 6.16
CA PRO A 299 -21.97 -11.63 5.77
C PRO A 299 -23.11 -11.77 4.74
N ARG A 300 -23.82 -10.69 4.37
CA ARG A 300 -24.97 -10.75 3.45
C ARG A 300 -24.59 -11.26 2.06
N LYS A 301 -23.43 -10.85 1.56
CA LYS A 301 -22.83 -11.36 0.32
C LYS A 301 -21.39 -11.76 0.57
N ALA A 302 -21.13 -13.06 0.64
CA ALA A 302 -19.79 -13.63 0.82
C ALA A 302 -18.78 -13.10 -0.21
N LEU A 303 -17.52 -12.95 0.20
CA LEU A 303 -16.38 -12.64 -0.68
C LEU A 303 -16.17 -13.78 -1.71
N LEU A 304 -15.54 -13.51 -2.86
CA LEU A 304 -15.26 -14.56 -3.85
C LEU A 304 -14.17 -15.52 -3.36
N ASP A 305 -13.25 -15.02 -2.53
CA ASP A 305 -12.20 -15.80 -1.87
C ASP A 305 -12.09 -15.38 -0.39
N PRO A 306 -13.02 -15.78 0.48
CA PRO A 306 -12.99 -15.41 1.89
C PRO A 306 -11.83 -16.12 2.62
N HIS A 307 -11.34 -15.51 3.69
CA HIS A 307 -10.36 -16.13 4.59
C HIS A 307 -10.96 -17.42 5.20
N PRO A 308 -10.17 -18.48 5.46
CA PRO A 308 -10.68 -19.73 6.04
C PRO A 308 -11.46 -19.54 7.36
N MET A 309 -11.15 -18.48 8.11
CA MET A 309 -11.83 -18.11 9.35
C MET A 309 -13.26 -17.57 9.14
N SER A 310 -13.65 -17.19 7.90
CA SER A 310 -15.00 -16.69 7.61
C SER A 310 -16.07 -17.72 7.98
N GLY A 311 -15.88 -18.98 7.59
CA GLY A 311 -16.86 -20.03 7.89
C GLY A 311 -17.01 -20.28 9.40
N LEU A 312 -15.91 -20.22 10.16
CA LEU A 312 -15.96 -20.36 11.62
C LEU A 312 -16.64 -19.15 12.28
N SER A 313 -16.44 -17.95 11.74
CA SER A 313 -17.11 -16.74 12.20
C SER A 313 -18.62 -16.79 11.93
N GLU A 314 -19.03 -17.26 10.75
CA GLU A 314 -20.45 -17.36 10.35
C GLU A 314 -21.23 -18.35 11.21
N VAL A 315 -20.59 -19.44 11.66
CA VAL A 315 -21.19 -20.44 12.56
C VAL A 315 -21.13 -20.00 14.04
N GLY A 316 -20.52 -18.84 14.34
CA GLY A 316 -20.39 -18.33 15.71
C GLY A 316 -19.35 -19.08 16.56
N LEU A 317 -18.43 -19.83 15.93
CA LEU A 317 -17.35 -20.53 16.63
C LEU A 317 -16.17 -19.61 17.00
N LEU A 318 -16.10 -18.43 16.39
CA LEU A 318 -15.09 -17.40 16.68
C LEU A 318 -15.61 -16.27 17.58
N VAL A 319 -16.67 -16.53 18.36
CA VAL A 319 -17.14 -15.54 19.33
C VAL A 319 -16.12 -15.45 20.46
N THR A 320 -15.30 -14.40 20.43
CA THR A 320 -14.47 -14.05 21.58
C THR A 320 -15.41 -13.68 22.73
N PRO A 321 -15.40 -14.38 23.87
CA PRO A 321 -16.35 -14.14 24.96
C PRO A 321 -16.17 -12.75 25.62
N GLN A 322 -15.13 -12.01 25.25
CA GLN A 322 -14.82 -10.65 25.71
C GLN A 322 -14.89 -9.63 24.56
N VAL A 323 -16.09 -9.40 24.01
CA VAL A 323 -16.32 -8.30 23.07
C VAL A 323 -16.29 -6.98 23.85
N CYS A 324 -15.11 -6.40 24.08
CA CYS A 324 -14.99 -5.08 24.71
C CYS A 324 -14.08 -4.10 23.96
N HIS A 325 -13.26 -4.55 23.01
CA HIS A 325 -12.33 -3.68 22.29
C HIS A 325 -12.77 -3.50 20.84
N SER A 326 -13.18 -2.28 20.48
CA SER A 326 -13.44 -1.89 19.08
C SER A 326 -12.16 -1.79 18.25
N SER A 327 -11.00 -1.78 18.92
CA SER A 327 -9.69 -1.77 18.31
C SER A 327 -8.59 -2.34 19.21
N VAL A 328 -7.56 -2.90 18.61
CA VAL A 328 -6.29 -3.28 19.25
C VAL A 328 -5.18 -2.42 18.67
N ALA A 329 -4.22 -2.00 19.49
CA ALA A 329 -3.07 -1.26 19.00
C ALA A 329 -1.77 -1.90 19.45
N ARG A 330 -0.76 -1.83 18.60
CA ARG A 330 0.63 -2.12 18.97
C ARG A 330 1.51 -0.93 18.59
N ASN A 331 2.49 -0.65 19.42
CA ASN A 331 3.46 0.43 19.21
C ASN A 331 4.86 -0.16 19.33
N PHE A 332 5.78 0.28 18.48
CA PHE A 332 7.18 -0.08 18.57
C PHE A 332 8.05 1.01 17.97
N SER A 333 9.29 1.08 18.45
CA SER A 333 10.29 2.00 17.93
C SER A 333 10.85 1.51 16.59
N LEU A 334 11.09 2.46 15.70
CA LEU A 334 11.75 2.31 14.41
C LEU A 334 13.24 2.63 14.47
N LEU A 335 13.79 3.00 15.64
CA LEU A 335 15.22 3.22 15.84
C LEU A 335 15.91 1.96 16.37
N ALA A 336 17.15 1.73 15.92
CA ALA A 336 17.97 0.64 16.44
C ALA A 336 18.24 0.86 17.94
N GLY A 337 17.86 -0.11 18.79
CA GLY A 337 18.00 0.01 20.25
C GLY A 337 16.88 0.80 20.95
N GLY A 338 15.80 1.14 20.24
CA GLY A 338 14.59 1.73 20.81
C GLY A 338 14.64 3.24 21.00
N SER A 339 15.73 3.81 21.54
CA SER A 339 15.87 5.26 21.59
C SER A 339 17.33 5.65 21.41
N THR A 340 17.57 6.76 20.71
CA THR A 340 18.93 7.28 20.53
C THR A 340 19.13 8.46 21.45
N GLN A 341 20.06 8.31 22.40
CA GLN A 341 20.47 9.40 23.28
C GLN A 341 21.64 10.15 22.64
N PHE A 342 21.57 11.47 22.69
CA PHE A 342 22.60 12.38 22.22
C PHE A 342 23.08 13.26 23.38
N GLU A 343 24.39 13.30 23.58
CA GLU A 343 25.01 14.23 24.52
C GLU A 343 25.25 15.58 23.85
N ILE A 344 24.87 16.66 24.52
CA ILE A 344 25.07 18.01 24.01
C ILE A 344 26.45 18.50 24.44
N SER A 345 27.47 18.14 23.66
CA SER A 345 28.84 18.62 23.87
C SER A 345 28.98 20.09 23.43
N THR A 346 28.53 21.02 24.27
CA THR A 346 28.89 22.43 24.10
C THR A 346 30.25 22.72 24.75
N ALA A 347 31.00 23.68 24.22
CA ALA A 347 32.27 24.13 24.82
C ALA A 347 32.13 24.68 26.26
N ASN A 348 30.89 24.82 26.76
CA ASN A 348 30.54 25.51 28.00
C ASN A 348 29.76 24.59 28.98
N ASN A 349 30.09 23.30 29.01
CA ASN A 349 29.49 22.31 29.92
C ASN A 349 27.95 22.23 29.85
N GLY A 350 27.38 22.33 28.65
CA GLY A 350 25.94 22.22 28.39
C GLY A 350 25.13 23.52 28.59
N ARG A 351 25.78 24.62 29.02
CA ARG A 351 25.16 25.95 29.15
C ARG A 351 24.97 26.64 27.79
N MET A 352 24.14 26.05 26.93
CA MET A 352 23.98 26.51 25.56
C MET A 352 23.41 27.93 25.49
N PHE A 353 22.56 28.36 26.43
CA PHE A 353 21.93 29.68 26.36
C PHE A 353 22.80 30.82 26.93
N SER A 354 23.99 30.53 27.46
CA SER A 354 24.84 31.54 28.08
C SER A 354 25.33 32.58 27.06
N ARG A 355 24.97 33.85 27.28
CA ARG A 355 25.31 34.98 26.40
C ARG A 355 26.81 35.32 26.36
N ARG A 356 27.63 34.70 27.21
CA ARG A 356 29.10 34.85 27.15
C ARG A 356 29.70 34.27 25.87
N VAL A 357 28.98 33.35 25.21
CA VAL A 357 29.48 32.62 24.03
C VAL A 357 28.93 33.20 22.72
N LEU A 358 27.69 33.70 22.69
CA LEU A 358 27.10 34.34 21.51
C LEU A 358 26.57 35.75 21.84
N PRO A 359 26.90 36.77 21.01
CA PRO A 359 26.48 38.15 21.25
C PRO A 359 25.00 38.40 20.95
N ASP A 360 24.32 37.56 20.15
CA ASP A 360 22.92 37.76 19.79
C ASP A 360 21.97 36.85 20.59
N PRO A 361 21.13 37.40 21.49
CA PRO A 361 20.13 36.63 22.25
C PRO A 361 19.04 35.99 21.37
N ASN A 362 18.92 36.41 20.10
CA ASN A 362 17.99 35.84 19.14
C ASN A 362 18.60 34.74 18.27
N ALA A 363 19.89 34.43 18.43
CA ALA A 363 20.57 33.38 17.69
C ALA A 363 19.97 32.01 17.99
N TRP A 364 19.88 31.18 16.95
CA TRP A 364 19.39 29.81 17.06
C TRP A 364 20.53 28.83 17.22
N TYR A 365 20.49 28.03 18.28
CA TYR A 365 21.34 26.85 18.45
C TYR A 365 20.79 25.73 17.58
N THR A 366 21.52 25.36 16.53
CA THR A 366 21.04 24.40 15.52
C THR A 366 21.78 23.08 15.68
N MET A 367 21.03 22.00 15.84
CA MET A 367 21.50 20.62 15.89
C MET A 367 20.93 19.87 14.70
N GLN A 368 21.78 19.22 13.92
CA GLN A 368 21.37 18.38 12.79
C GLN A 368 21.76 16.94 13.09
N MET A 369 20.81 16.02 12.93
CA MET A 369 21.01 14.61 13.23
C MET A 369 20.42 13.71 12.15
N LYS A 370 21.05 12.56 11.99
CA LYS A 370 20.58 11.45 11.17
C LYS A 370 20.11 10.35 12.11
N LEU A 371 18.84 9.99 12.00
CA LEU A 371 18.16 9.00 12.83
C LEU A 371 18.11 7.68 12.05
N PRO A 372 18.89 6.66 12.44
CA PRO A 372 18.93 5.40 11.71
C PRO A 372 17.60 4.65 11.86
N LEU A 373 17.00 4.27 10.75
CA LEU A 373 15.75 3.52 10.67
C LEU A 373 16.04 2.02 10.56
N VAL A 374 15.29 1.22 11.32
CA VAL A 374 15.36 -0.25 11.23
C VAL A 374 14.53 -0.71 10.05
N GLN A 375 15.18 -1.25 9.00
CA GLN A 375 14.47 -1.71 7.79
C GLN A 375 13.85 -3.10 7.95
N ASP A 376 14.53 -4.05 8.60
CA ASP A 376 13.96 -5.35 8.97
C ASP A 376 14.91 -6.10 9.93
N SER A 377 14.34 -6.91 10.83
CA SER A 377 14.95 -8.05 11.55
C SER A 377 15.76 -7.91 12.85
N ASP A 378 16.01 -6.72 13.42
CA ASP A 378 16.82 -6.64 14.66
C ASP A 378 16.02 -6.54 15.98
N HIS A 379 14.68 -6.49 15.93
CA HIS A 379 13.89 -6.47 17.16
C HIS A 379 13.81 -7.87 17.79
N PRO A 380 14.30 -8.06 19.03
CA PRO A 380 14.12 -9.31 19.74
C PRO A 380 12.62 -9.58 19.83
N THR A 381 12.20 -10.76 19.35
CA THR A 381 10.81 -11.20 19.18
C THR A 381 9.90 -10.72 20.32
N SER A 382 9.24 -9.58 20.10
CA SER A 382 8.22 -9.05 21.02
C SER A 382 7.06 -10.03 21.13
N GLU A 383 6.44 -10.08 22.30
CA GLU A 383 5.41 -11.04 22.73
C GLU A 383 4.15 -11.04 21.82
N SER A 384 3.94 -10.00 21.01
CA SER A 384 2.78 -9.89 20.10
C SER A 384 2.98 -10.67 18.80
N ARG A 385 3.10 -12.00 18.90
CA ARG A 385 3.30 -12.93 17.76
C ARG A 385 2.21 -12.85 16.69
N TRP A 386 1.00 -12.41 17.04
CA TRP A 386 -0.14 -12.49 16.12
C TRP A 386 -0.03 -11.51 14.95
N ALA A 387 0.46 -10.28 15.16
CA ALA A 387 0.51 -9.25 14.10
C ALA A 387 1.74 -9.34 13.17
N GLY A 388 2.52 -10.42 13.28
CA GLY A 388 3.76 -10.62 12.53
C GLY A 388 4.90 -9.71 13.01
N PRO A 389 6.05 -9.69 12.30
CA PRO A 389 7.22 -8.90 12.69
C PRO A 389 6.92 -7.40 12.69
N CYS A 390 7.60 -6.68 13.60
CA CYS A 390 7.62 -5.23 13.63
C CYS A 390 8.52 -4.74 12.48
N HIS A 391 7.91 -4.18 11.44
CA HIS A 391 8.61 -3.63 10.29
C HIS A 391 8.04 -2.25 9.96
N LEU A 392 8.86 -1.41 9.34
CA LEU A 392 8.44 -0.09 8.89
C LEU A 392 7.33 -0.22 7.84
N ARG A 393 6.18 0.38 8.10
CA ARG A 393 5.06 0.44 7.16
C ARG A 393 4.85 1.88 6.71
N PRO A 394 4.32 2.11 5.50
CA PRO A 394 3.86 3.45 5.13
C PRO A 394 2.75 3.92 6.07
N SER A 395 2.77 5.21 6.40
CA SER A 395 1.64 5.90 7.02
C SER A 395 0.39 5.67 6.18
N SER A 396 -0.64 5.10 6.80
CA SER A 396 -1.83 4.69 6.05
C SER A 396 -3.09 4.69 6.92
N ARG A 397 -4.21 4.92 6.26
CA ARG A 397 -5.55 4.84 6.84
C ARG A 397 -6.38 3.88 6.00
N GLY A 398 -6.22 2.59 6.27
CA GLY A 398 -7.00 1.53 5.67
C GLY A 398 -8.33 1.31 6.38
N PRO A 399 -9.13 0.37 5.88
CA PRO A 399 -10.32 -0.10 6.58
C PRO A 399 -9.93 -0.68 7.95
N PHE A 400 -9.18 -1.78 8.00
CA PHE A 400 -8.93 -2.45 9.27
C PHE A 400 -7.59 -2.11 9.93
N LEU A 401 -6.70 -1.41 9.23
CA LEU A 401 -5.39 -1.02 9.75
C LEU A 401 -5.17 0.48 9.55
N THR A 402 -4.81 1.17 10.63
CA THR A 402 -4.26 2.52 10.59
C THR A 402 -2.82 2.49 11.10
N VAL A 403 -1.89 3.00 10.31
CA VAL A 403 -0.48 3.15 10.69
C VAL A 403 -0.19 4.64 10.88
N LYS A 404 0.32 5.00 12.04
CA LYS A 404 0.77 6.37 12.36
C LYS A 404 2.19 6.34 12.86
N HIS A 405 2.93 7.39 12.55
CA HIS A 405 4.29 7.56 13.01
C HIS A 405 4.43 8.83 13.82
N SER A 406 5.25 8.79 14.86
CA SER A 406 5.54 9.96 15.68
C SER A 406 6.99 9.97 16.12
N LEU A 407 7.66 11.08 15.86
CA LEU A 407 8.95 11.41 16.45
C LEU A 407 8.72 11.94 17.86
N LYS A 408 9.25 11.26 18.87
CA LYS A 408 9.31 11.75 20.24
C LYS A 408 10.69 12.30 20.52
N VAL A 409 10.72 13.49 21.11
CA VAL A 409 11.95 14.14 21.56
C VAL A 409 11.80 14.45 23.04
N THR A 410 12.72 13.93 23.84
CA THR A 410 12.81 14.17 25.28
C THR A 410 14.13 14.87 25.56
N MET A 411 14.09 16.07 26.13
CA MET A 411 15.30 16.83 26.48
C MET A 411 15.44 16.93 27.99
N GLN A 412 16.62 16.61 28.51
CA GLN A 412 16.93 16.78 29.92
C GLN A 412 17.42 18.21 30.17
N CYS A 413 16.69 18.93 31.01
CA CYS A 413 16.97 20.29 31.41
C CYS A 413 17.31 20.30 32.89
N GLN A 414 18.47 20.84 33.25
CA GLN A 414 18.88 21.04 34.63
C GLN A 414 18.87 22.53 34.94
N PHE A 415 18.43 22.90 36.14
CA PHE A 415 18.41 24.28 36.60
C PHE A 415 19.14 24.41 37.93
N ASP A 416 20.13 25.29 37.96
CA ASP A 416 20.92 25.60 39.15
C ASP A 416 20.18 26.59 40.07
N THR A 417 19.80 26.13 41.26
CA THR A 417 19.15 26.96 42.28
C THR A 417 20.14 27.64 43.23
N GLY A 418 21.44 27.34 43.13
CA GLY A 418 22.47 27.74 44.08
C GLY A 418 22.67 26.75 45.23
N ASP A 419 21.59 26.12 45.70
CA ASP A 419 21.62 25.06 46.74
C ASP A 419 21.67 23.64 46.15
N GLY A 420 21.61 23.52 44.82
CA GLY A 420 21.62 22.26 44.08
C GLY A 420 21.13 22.42 42.64
N HIS A 421 20.81 21.29 42.01
CA HIS A 421 20.26 21.26 40.65
C HIS A 421 18.88 20.59 40.65
N ILE A 422 17.95 21.18 39.90
CA ILE A 422 16.63 20.62 39.62
C ILE A 422 16.65 20.07 38.20
N ASP A 423 16.31 18.79 38.04
CA ASP A 423 16.19 18.14 36.73
C ASP A 423 14.71 18.11 36.29
N ASN A 424 14.43 18.61 35.10
CA ASN A 424 13.14 18.46 34.43
C ASN A 424 13.34 17.83 33.03
N LEU A 425 12.32 17.12 32.57
CA LEU A 425 12.25 16.60 31.21
C LEU A 425 11.28 17.46 30.38
N LEU A 426 11.75 17.89 29.21
CA LEU A 426 10.94 18.53 28.18
C LEU A 426 10.62 17.49 27.11
N GLU A 427 9.34 17.10 26.99
CA GLU A 427 8.90 16.11 26.01
C GLU A 427 7.97 16.75 24.98
N PHE A 428 8.17 16.40 23.71
CA PHE A 428 7.22 16.70 22.65
C PHE A 428 7.20 15.62 21.58
N SER A 429 6.10 15.60 20.82
CA SER A 429 5.90 14.65 19.73
C SER A 429 5.55 15.37 18.44
N ILE A 430 6.18 14.94 17.34
CA ILE A 430 5.94 15.43 15.98
C ILE A 430 5.37 14.28 15.15
N PRO A 431 4.23 14.47 14.45
CA PRO A 431 3.72 13.46 13.54
C PRO A 431 4.66 13.30 12.35
N LEU A 432 4.95 12.05 11.97
CA LEU A 432 5.73 11.75 10.77
C LEU A 432 4.86 11.10 9.72
N ASP A 433 5.23 11.29 8.45
CA ASP A 433 4.57 10.66 7.32
C ASP A 433 5.54 9.79 6.52
N PHE A 434 5.45 8.47 6.71
CA PHE A 434 6.25 7.53 5.94
C PHE A 434 5.52 7.12 4.67
N VAL A 435 6.20 7.19 3.52
CA VAL A 435 5.59 6.95 2.22
C VAL A 435 6.42 5.98 1.39
N ARG A 436 5.79 5.27 0.46
CA ARG A 436 6.55 4.62 -0.61
C ARG A 436 6.82 5.66 -1.69
N GLU A 437 8.09 5.81 -2.05
CA GLU A 437 8.50 6.73 -3.10
C GLU A 437 8.54 5.99 -4.44
N ARG A 438 8.03 6.63 -5.49
CA ARG A 438 8.26 6.15 -6.86
C ARG A 438 9.52 6.80 -7.38
N LEU A 439 10.49 5.99 -7.83
CA LEU A 439 11.68 6.51 -8.50
C LEU A 439 11.24 7.34 -9.73
N PRO A 440 11.76 8.58 -9.91
CA PRO A 440 11.37 9.41 -11.03
C PRO A 440 11.74 8.76 -12.37
N LEU A 441 10.78 8.74 -13.30
CA LEU A 441 10.92 8.15 -14.65
C LEU A 441 12.14 8.66 -15.43
N SER A 442 12.62 9.87 -15.14
CA SER A 442 13.82 10.46 -15.78
C SER A 442 15.10 9.67 -15.50
N GLN A 443 15.23 9.02 -14.33
CA GLN A 443 16.36 8.13 -14.05
C GLN A 443 16.23 6.77 -14.77
N GLN A 444 15.01 6.33 -15.05
CA GLN A 444 14.75 5.09 -15.79
C GLN A 444 15.08 5.25 -17.28
N MET A 445 14.80 6.41 -17.90
CA MET A 445 15.10 6.64 -19.32
C MET A 445 16.60 6.85 -19.61
N ILE A 446 17.35 7.50 -18.73
CA ILE A 446 18.79 7.79 -18.96
C ILE A 446 19.64 6.51 -18.85
N SER A 447 19.20 5.52 -18.08
CA SER A 447 19.93 4.26 -17.92
C SER A 447 19.85 3.34 -19.15
N GLN A 448 18.97 3.61 -20.12
CA GLN A 448 18.77 2.73 -21.28
C GLN A 448 19.46 3.22 -22.57
N SER A 449 19.90 4.49 -22.64
CA SER A 449 20.55 5.02 -23.85
C SER A 449 22.04 4.67 -23.99
N GLN A 450 22.64 3.94 -23.03
CA GLN A 450 24.07 3.62 -23.04
C GLN A 450 24.42 2.19 -23.50
N SER A 451 23.49 1.41 -24.07
CA SER A 451 23.76 0.03 -24.51
C SER A 451 23.43 -0.27 -25.99
N LEU A 452 23.68 0.68 -26.88
CA LEU A 452 23.73 0.43 -28.32
C LEU A 452 25.11 0.82 -28.86
N THR A 453 26.07 -0.09 -28.69
CA THR A 453 27.30 -0.11 -29.50
C THR A 453 27.42 -1.47 -30.19
N ASP A 454 27.18 -1.43 -31.50
CA ASP A 454 27.72 -2.23 -32.60
C ASP A 454 27.93 -3.76 -32.43
N VAL A 455 27.01 -4.54 -33.01
CA VAL A 455 27.37 -5.78 -33.72
C VAL A 455 26.51 -5.92 -34.99
N PRO A 456 27.09 -6.07 -36.19
CA PRO A 456 26.35 -6.44 -37.38
C PRO A 456 26.34 -7.96 -37.55
N SER A 457 25.16 -8.58 -37.47
CA SER A 457 25.00 -9.94 -37.99
C SER A 457 23.60 -10.15 -38.55
N SER A 458 23.58 -10.47 -39.83
CA SER A 458 22.45 -10.78 -40.68
C SER A 458 21.64 -11.99 -40.18
N SER A 459 20.40 -11.75 -39.77
CA SER A 459 19.33 -12.75 -39.83
C SER A 459 17.98 -12.04 -39.95
N THR A 460 17.16 -12.56 -40.87
CA THR A 460 15.79 -12.12 -41.18
C THR A 460 14.89 -12.14 -39.95
N PRO A 461 14.17 -11.04 -39.63
CA PRO A 461 13.23 -11.03 -38.51
C PRO A 461 11.85 -11.54 -38.93
N SER A 462 11.37 -12.56 -38.21
CA SER A 462 9.94 -12.85 -38.05
C SER A 462 9.26 -11.65 -37.35
N PRO A 463 7.99 -11.31 -37.66
CA PRO A 463 7.29 -10.22 -37.00
C PRO A 463 6.91 -10.64 -35.57
N THR A 464 7.88 -10.54 -34.68
CA THR A 464 7.65 -10.63 -33.24
C THR A 464 7.12 -9.26 -32.84
N MET A 465 5.84 -9.19 -32.47
CA MET A 465 5.26 -7.98 -31.87
C MET A 465 6.22 -7.48 -30.78
N PRO A 466 6.58 -6.18 -30.78
CA PRO A 466 7.43 -5.64 -29.72
C PRO A 466 6.74 -5.93 -28.39
N THR A 467 7.41 -6.68 -27.51
CA THR A 467 7.00 -6.85 -26.13
C THR A 467 6.88 -5.45 -25.52
N SER A 468 5.64 -4.99 -25.36
CA SER A 468 5.22 -3.71 -24.78
C SER A 468 5.57 -3.58 -23.27
N SER A 469 6.65 -4.22 -22.81
CA SER A 469 6.96 -4.37 -21.39
C SER A 469 7.50 -3.09 -20.73
N LEU A 470 7.70 -2.00 -21.47
CA LEU A 470 8.24 -0.75 -20.92
C LEU A 470 7.30 0.47 -21.07
N TYR A 471 6.18 0.35 -21.81
CA TYR A 471 5.17 1.41 -21.98
C TYR A 471 3.78 1.00 -21.47
N GLY A 472 3.71 -0.01 -20.59
CA GLY A 472 2.49 -0.78 -20.29
C GLY A 472 1.40 -0.09 -19.46
N ALA A 473 1.58 1.13 -18.98
CA ALA A 473 0.51 1.88 -18.32
C ALA A 473 0.60 3.36 -18.71
N LEU A 474 -0.43 3.85 -19.40
CA LEU A 474 -0.61 5.29 -19.55
C LEU A 474 -0.68 5.90 -18.15
N PRO A 475 0.04 7.00 -17.88
CA PRO A 475 0.02 7.64 -16.57
C PRO A 475 -1.42 8.00 -16.20
N ALA A 476 -1.77 7.96 -14.91
CA ALA A 476 -3.09 8.40 -14.49
C ALA A 476 -3.24 9.92 -14.70
N TYR A 477 -4.48 10.41 -14.84
CA TYR A 477 -4.72 11.86 -14.95
C TYR A 477 -4.09 12.66 -13.80
N SER A 478 -4.10 12.09 -12.58
CA SER A 478 -3.48 12.67 -11.38
C SER A 478 -1.95 12.76 -11.44
N GLU A 479 -1.30 12.02 -12.33
CA GLU A 479 0.14 12.12 -12.57
C GLU A 479 0.45 13.24 -13.58
N LEU A 480 -0.47 13.50 -14.51
CA LEU A 480 -0.33 14.53 -15.54
C LEU A 480 -0.80 15.92 -15.08
N TYR A 481 -1.77 15.98 -14.17
CA TYR A 481 -2.43 17.20 -13.73
C TYR A 481 -2.52 17.30 -12.20
N HIS A 482 -2.50 18.53 -11.70
CA HIS A 482 -2.85 18.89 -10.34
C HIS A 482 -4.35 18.74 -10.11
N SER A 483 -4.77 18.71 -8.84
CA SER A 483 -6.19 18.59 -8.46
C SER A 483 -7.05 19.79 -8.90
N ASN A 484 -6.43 20.94 -9.15
CA ASN A 484 -7.07 22.14 -9.71
C ASN A 484 -7.17 22.12 -11.25
N GLY A 485 -6.66 21.07 -11.92
CA GLY A 485 -6.68 20.92 -13.37
C GLY A 485 -5.44 21.45 -14.10
N ASP A 486 -4.48 22.06 -13.39
CA ASP A 486 -3.25 22.57 -14.00
C ASP A 486 -2.31 21.43 -14.37
N ARG A 487 -1.59 21.56 -15.48
CA ARG A 487 -0.67 20.53 -15.96
C ARG A 487 0.60 20.49 -15.11
N LYS A 488 1.04 19.29 -14.70
CA LYS A 488 2.28 19.07 -13.91
C LYS A 488 3.56 19.12 -14.76
N TYR A 489 3.45 18.87 -16.06
CA TYR A 489 4.58 18.84 -17.00
C TYR A 489 4.57 20.06 -17.92
N ASP A 490 5.76 20.48 -18.35
CA ASP A 490 5.98 21.54 -19.34
C ASP A 490 5.28 21.23 -20.68
N GLU A 491 4.80 22.27 -21.37
CA GLU A 491 4.00 22.15 -22.60
C GLU A 491 4.78 21.54 -23.77
N SER A 492 6.11 21.53 -23.68
CA SER A 492 7.05 21.01 -24.67
C SER A 492 7.02 19.49 -24.84
N VAL A 493 6.49 18.74 -23.87
CA VAL A 493 6.35 17.28 -23.96
C VAL A 493 4.93 16.95 -24.43
N SER A 494 4.75 16.24 -25.54
CA SER A 494 3.41 15.82 -25.99
C SER A 494 2.80 14.81 -25.02
N LEU A 495 1.56 15.03 -24.58
CA LEU A 495 0.84 14.06 -23.75
C LEU A 495 0.59 12.76 -24.53
N PRO A 496 0.61 11.60 -23.85
CA PRO A 496 0.08 10.38 -24.43
C PRO A 496 -1.38 10.61 -24.84
N LEU A 497 -1.69 10.38 -26.11
CA LEU A 497 -3.07 10.51 -26.60
C LEU A 497 -3.91 9.36 -26.04
N TYR A 498 -4.81 9.67 -25.11
CA TYR A 498 -5.89 8.74 -24.73
C TYR A 498 -6.87 8.63 -25.89
N THR A 499 -6.57 7.76 -26.84
CA THR A 499 -7.59 7.33 -27.79
C THR A 499 -8.47 6.32 -27.08
N ALA A 500 -9.76 6.61 -26.93
CA ALA A 500 -10.74 5.53 -26.77
C ALA A 500 -10.50 4.60 -27.97
N SER A 501 -10.08 3.35 -27.73
CA SER A 501 -9.93 2.44 -28.85
C SER A 501 -11.28 2.32 -29.57
N PRO A 502 -11.30 2.27 -30.90
CA PRO A 502 -12.52 2.10 -31.68
C PRO A 502 -13.28 0.83 -31.28
#